data_AF-A0A1B7UEN3-F1
#
_entry.id   AF-A0A1B7UEN3-F1
#
_cell.length_a   1.000
_cell.length_b   1.000
_cell.length_c   1.000
_cell.angle_alpha   90.00
_cell.angle_beta   90.00
_cell.angle_gamma   90.00
#
_symmetry.space_group_name_H-M   'P 1'
#
loop_
_entity.id
_entity.type
_entity.pdbx_description
1 polymer ?
#
loop_
_entity_poly.entity_id
_entity_poly.type
_entity_poly.pdbx_seq_one_letter_code
_entity_poly.pdbx_strand_id
1 'polypeptide(L)' 'MRMLGQIGEPEERLARGSVLDHSRLAAEMLAQWGKSFSAKRDELAGPEANAQKKGRIARALKAELKAVLDGDDQ' A
#
# COMPACT_ATOMS: atom_id res chain seq x y z
N MET A 1 -2.73 -18.45 2.31
CA MET A 1 -2.44 -17.05 1.89
C MET A 1 -3.37 -16.67 0.74
N ARG A 2 -4.23 -15.66 0.90
CA ARG A 2 -5.16 -15.21 -0.15
C ARG A 2 -5.06 -13.69 -0.36
N MET A 3 -3.83 -13.17 -0.40
CA MET A 3 -3.54 -11.74 -0.59
C MET A 3 -3.19 -11.41 -2.05
N LEU A 4 -2.64 -12.38 -2.79
CA LEU A 4 -2.29 -12.25 -4.21
C LEU A 4 -3.52 -11.97 -5.13
N GLY A 5 -4.74 -12.31 -4.69
CA GLY A 5 -5.97 -12.07 -5.45
C GLY A 5 -6.62 -10.70 -5.22
N GLN A 6 -6.02 -9.81 -4.42
CA GLN A 6 -6.51 -8.44 -4.16
C GLN A 6 -5.60 -7.36 -4.75
N ILE A 7 -4.66 -7.74 -5.62
CA ILE A 7 -3.80 -6.79 -6.33
C ILE A 7 -4.65 -6.14 -7.44
N GLY A 8 -5.00 -4.87 -7.26
CA GLY A 8 -5.69 -4.08 -8.27
C GLY A 8 -4.73 -3.16 -9.03
N GLU A 9 -5.29 -2.39 -9.96
CA GLU A 9 -4.58 -1.36 -10.74
C GLU A 9 -3.72 -0.37 -9.89
N PRO A 10 -4.15 0.05 -8.68
CA PRO A 10 -3.33 0.90 -7.81
C PRO A 10 -2.06 0.21 -7.30
N GLU A 11 -2.17 -1.06 -6.92
CA GLU A 11 -1.06 -1.89 -6.44
C GLU A 11 -0.06 -2.20 -7.55
N GLU A 12 -0.52 -2.46 -8.77
CA GLU A 12 0.36 -2.57 -9.95
C GLU A 12 1.11 -1.27 -10.25
N ARG A 13 0.45 -0.11 -10.15
CA ARG A 13 1.12 1.19 -10.38
C ARG A 13 2.12 1.54 -9.28
N LEU A 14 1.90 1.07 -8.06
CA LEU A 14 2.86 1.19 -6.97
C LEU A 14 4.14 0.42 -7.29
N ALA A 15 4.01 -0.83 -7.74
CA ALA A 15 5.13 -1.68 -8.08
C ALA A 15 5.86 -1.30 -9.38
N ARG A 16 5.19 -0.75 -10.40
CA ARG A 16 5.86 -0.28 -11.64
C ARG A 16 6.84 0.89 -11.41
N GLY A 17 6.70 1.63 -10.31
CA GLY A 17 7.54 2.79 -10.00
C GLY A 17 8.76 2.51 -9.13
N SER A 18 8.99 1.26 -8.77
CA SER A 18 10.02 0.83 -7.83
C SER A 18 10.48 -0.56 -8.23
N VAL A 19 11.76 -0.88 -8.14
CA VAL A 19 12.25 -2.27 -8.26
C VAL A 19 11.87 -3.03 -6.98
N LEU A 20 10.60 -3.01 -6.62
CA LEU A 20 10.06 -3.71 -5.47
C LEU A 20 9.37 -4.95 -6.02
N ASP A 21 9.91 -6.10 -5.63
CA ASP A 21 9.23 -7.38 -5.80
C ASP A 21 7.83 -7.24 -5.18
N HIS A 22 6.79 -7.46 -6.00
CA HIS A 22 5.40 -7.42 -5.56
C HIS A 22 5.17 -8.29 -4.32
N SER A 23 5.97 -9.35 -4.17
CA SER A 23 5.98 -10.24 -3.01
C SER A 23 6.45 -9.53 -1.74
N ARG A 24 7.52 -8.73 -1.82
CA ARG A 24 8.02 -7.94 -0.67
C ARG A 24 7.04 -6.85 -0.28
N LEU A 25 6.48 -6.15 -1.26
CA LEU A 25 5.45 -5.12 -1.02
C LEU A 25 4.22 -5.72 -0.31
N ALA A 26 3.74 -6.88 -0.76
CA ALA A 26 2.63 -7.59 -0.12
C ALA A 26 2.99 -8.07 1.30
N ALA A 27 4.21 -8.56 1.50
CA ALA A 27 4.71 -8.96 2.82
C ALA A 27 4.72 -7.78 3.80
N GLU A 28 5.20 -6.61 3.37
CA GLU A 28 5.21 -5.41 4.22
C GLU A 28 3.81 -4.91 4.56
N MET A 29 2.90 -4.88 3.59
CA MET A 29 1.50 -4.51 3.86
C MET A 29 0.86 -5.46 4.88
N LEU A 30 1.14 -6.76 4.76
CA LEU A 30 0.65 -7.74 5.70
C LEU A 30 1.30 -7.58 7.09
N ALA A 31 2.61 -7.34 7.15
CA ALA A 31 3.36 -7.18 8.38
C ALA A 31 2.95 -5.92 9.15
N GLN A 32 2.79 -4.79 8.45
CA GLN A 32 2.47 -3.51 9.07
C GLN A 32 0.98 -3.36 9.40
N TRP A 33 0.10 -3.79 8.51
CA TRP A 33 -1.34 -3.45 8.61
C TRP A 33 -2.25 -4.66 8.70
N GLY A 34 -1.76 -5.87 8.39
CA GLY A 34 -2.60 -7.06 8.23
C GLY A 34 -3.61 -6.95 7.08
N LYS A 35 -3.46 -5.95 6.19
CA LYS A 35 -4.45 -5.55 5.18
C LYS A 35 -3.76 -5.04 3.91
N SER A 36 -4.47 -5.07 2.78
CA SER A 36 -3.98 -4.44 1.55
C SER A 36 -3.94 -2.92 1.67
N PHE A 37 -3.15 -2.28 0.80
CA PHE A 37 -3.05 -0.83 0.71
C PHE A 37 -4.41 -0.16 0.53
N SER A 38 -5.22 -0.63 -0.42
CA SER A 38 -6.54 -0.09 -0.68
C SER A 38 -7.48 -0.24 0.52
N ALA A 39 -7.44 -1.40 1.21
CA ALA A 39 -8.24 -1.62 2.42
C ALA A 39 -7.81 -0.68 3.57
N LYS A 40 -6.50 -0.50 3.78
CA LYS A 40 -6.00 0.43 4.80
C LYS A 40 -6.33 1.89 4.47
N ARG A 41 -6.21 2.28 3.20
CA ARG A 41 -6.61 3.61 2.71
C ARG A 41 -8.08 3.87 3.01
N ASP A 42 -8.95 2.94 2.63
CA ASP A 42 -10.39 3.14 2.77
C ASP A 42 -10.84 3.11 4.24
N GLU A 43 -10.19 2.32 5.10
CA GLU A 43 -10.35 2.39 6.56
C GLU A 43 -10.02 3.78 7.11
N LEU A 44 -8.83 4.32 6.78
CA LEU A 44 -8.39 5.63 7.27
C LEU A 44 -9.21 6.78 6.66
N ALA A 45 -9.63 6.63 5.42
CA ALA A 45 -10.42 7.62 4.73
C ALA A 45 -11.83 7.70 5.33
N GLY A 46 -12.39 6.55 5.68
CA GLY A 46 -13.77 6.40 6.10
C GLY A 46 -14.74 6.33 4.90
N PRO A 47 -15.97 5.88 5.14
CA PRO A 47 -16.95 5.58 4.09
C PRO A 47 -17.34 6.82 3.26
N GLU A 48 -17.27 8.02 3.84
CA GLU A 48 -17.67 9.27 3.18
C GLU A 48 -16.48 10.05 2.59
N ALA A 49 -15.32 9.42 2.47
CA ALA A 49 -14.15 10.11 1.94
C ALA A 49 -14.25 10.40 0.45
N ASN A 50 -14.14 11.69 0.11
CA ASN A 50 -13.95 12.12 -1.27
C ASN A 50 -12.57 11.70 -1.83
N ALA A 51 -12.45 11.78 -3.15
CA ALA A 51 -11.23 11.39 -3.87
C ALA A 51 -9.98 12.14 -3.40
N GLN A 52 -10.11 13.41 -2.99
CA GLN A 52 -8.97 14.20 -2.52
C GLN A 52 -8.45 13.70 -1.17
N LYS A 53 -9.34 13.37 -0.22
CA LYS A 53 -8.97 12.78 1.07
C LYS A 53 -8.31 11.42 0.87
N LYS A 54 -8.89 10.56 0.04
CA LYS A 54 -8.28 9.26 -0.33
C LYS A 54 -6.89 9.42 -0.95
N GLY A 55 -6.71 10.42 -1.82
CA GLY A 55 -5.41 10.71 -2.44
C GLY A 55 -4.35 11.18 -1.45
N ARG A 56 -4.73 12.00 -0.45
CA ARG A 56 -3.81 12.41 0.63
C ARG A 56 -3.36 11.22 1.47
N ILE A 57 -4.30 10.37 1.88
CA ILE A 57 -4.02 9.17 2.66
C ILE A 57 -3.15 8.19 1.87
N ALA A 58 -3.48 7.95 0.59
CA ALA A 58 -2.67 7.07 -0.26
C ALA A 58 -1.21 7.54 -0.38
N ARG A 59 -0.97 8.85 -0.49
CA ARG A 59 0.40 9.39 -0.51
C ARG A 59 1.14 9.18 0.80
N ALA A 60 0.46 9.36 1.94
CA ALA A 60 1.04 9.10 3.26
C ALA A 60 1.41 7.62 3.43
N LEU A 61 0.48 6.71 3.15
CA LEU A 61 0.72 5.26 3.21
C LEU A 61 1.84 4.81 2.26
N LYS A 62 1.94 5.41 1.07
CA LYS A 62 3.05 5.13 0.14
C LYS A 62 4.39 5.58 0.70
N ALA A 63 4.44 6.74 1.37
CA ALA A 63 5.65 7.23 2.01
C ALA A 63 6.09 6.32 3.17
N GLU A 64 5.14 5.84 3.98
CA GLU A 64 5.40 4.87 5.06
C GLU A 64 6.00 3.57 4.52
N LEU A 65 5.36 2.96 3.51
CA LEU A 65 5.88 1.74 2.88
C LEU A 65 7.25 1.95 2.26
N LYS A 66 7.47 3.09 1.59
CA LYS A 66 8.78 3.42 1.02
C LYS A 66 9.84 3.56 2.10
N ALA A 67 9.54 4.21 3.22
CA ALA A 67 10.49 4.39 4.31
C ALA A 67 10.92 3.06 4.94
N VAL A 68 9.98 2.11 5.11
CA VAL A 68 10.30 0.77 5.60
C VAL A 68 11.14 0.00 4.59
N LEU A 69 10.77 0.03 3.33
CA LEU A 69 11.48 -0.70 2.28
C LEU A 69 12.89 -0.14 2.01
N ASP A 70 13.06 1.19 2.06
CA ASP A 70 14.38 1.83 1.95
C ASP A 70 15.24 1.58 3.20
N GLY A 71 14.62 1.39 4.38
CA GLY A 71 15.31 1.13 5.65
C GLY A 71 15.71 -0.33 5.86
N ASP A 72 15.00 -1.27 5.23
CA ASP A 72 15.34 -2.70 5.20
C ASP A 72 16.40 -3.06 4.13
N ASP A 73 16.81 -2.09 3.32
CA ASP A 73 17.86 -2.22 2.28
C ASP A 73 19.27 -1.84 2.80
N GLN A 74 19.44 -1.72 4.13
CA GLN A 74 20.73 -1.41 4.81
C GLN A 74 21.40 -2.62 5.48
#